data_AF-A0A960SRL5-F1
#
_entry.id   AF-A0A960SRL5-F1
#
_cell.length_a   1.000
_cell.length_b   1.000
_cell.length_c   1.000
_cell.angle_alpha   90.00
_cell.angle_beta   90.00
_cell.angle_gamma   90.00
#
_symmetry.space_group_name_H-M   'P 1'
#
loop_
_entity.id
_entity.type
_entity.pdbx_description
1 polymer ?
#
loop_
_entity_poly.entity_id
_entity_poly.type
_entity_poly.pdbx_seq_one_letter_code
_entity_poly.pdbx_strand_id
1 'polypeptide(L)'
;GPGGAMEAILKAREEGKLRWIGFSAHTTKAAVLALNRFPFDTVMFPINYVELFTIGFGREVLELAQEKGAAVVAIKAISRGTWPQGVEQTRKWWYRCEEEQGDLNRSLHFSLSQRGVVSGICSSWLDLFEKTVAGAKAFQPISAADVETLRERALNAGSVFKREEDAVAMGGCPGAVYPDSPHEGYPGETYV
;
A
#
# COMPACT_ATOMS: atom_id res chain seq x y z
N GLY A 1 -14.80 13.80 -11.32
CA GLY A 1 -15.78 14.25 -12.33
C GLY A 1 -15.96 15.74 -12.22
N PRO A 2 -16.90 16.31 -12.98
CA PRO A 2 -17.24 17.73 -12.93
C PRO A 2 -17.46 18.21 -11.49
N GLY A 3 -16.86 19.34 -11.10
CA GLY A 3 -16.93 19.89 -9.74
C GLY A 3 -16.17 19.09 -8.67
N GLY A 4 -15.34 18.12 -9.05
CA GLY A 4 -14.56 17.30 -8.13
C GLY A 4 -13.09 17.73 -8.00
N ALA A 5 -12.37 17.11 -7.06
CA ALA A 5 -10.98 17.45 -6.74
C ALA A 5 -10.01 17.44 -7.95
N MET A 6 -10.28 16.60 -8.96
CA MET A 6 -9.41 16.49 -10.14
C MET A 6 -9.34 17.78 -10.97
N GLU A 7 -10.37 18.62 -10.99
CA GLU A 7 -10.32 19.89 -11.72
C GLU A 7 -9.27 20.83 -11.12
N ALA A 8 -9.26 20.94 -9.78
CA ALA A 8 -8.26 21.74 -9.08
C ALA A 8 -6.85 21.19 -9.26
N ILE A 9 -6.68 19.86 -9.23
CA ILE A 9 -5.38 19.20 -9.45
C ILE A 9 -4.87 19.45 -10.88
N LEU A 10 -5.73 19.32 -11.88
CA LEU A 10 -5.35 19.54 -13.29
C LEU A 10 -4.99 21.00 -13.55
N LYS A 11 -5.77 21.95 -13.01
CA LYS A 11 -5.45 23.38 -13.07
C LYS A 11 -4.11 23.70 -12.42
N ALA A 12 -3.82 23.10 -11.26
CA ALA A 12 -2.51 23.27 -10.61
C ALA A 12 -1.35 22.74 -11.46
N ARG A 13 -1.56 21.68 -12.26
CA ARG A 13 -0.57 21.20 -13.24
C ARG A 13 -0.37 22.20 -14.38
N GLU A 14 -1.46 22.72 -14.95
CA GLU A 14 -1.43 23.72 -16.03
C GLU A 14 -0.71 25.00 -15.60
N GLU A 15 -0.91 25.42 -14.35
CA GLU A 15 -0.22 26.56 -13.72
C GLU A 15 1.24 26.25 -13.34
N GLY A 16 1.74 25.04 -13.61
CA GLY A 16 3.12 24.62 -13.32
C GLY A 16 3.42 24.39 -11.84
N LYS A 17 2.39 24.29 -10.98
CA LYS A 17 2.56 24.08 -9.52
C LYS A 17 2.90 22.64 -9.15
N LEU A 18 2.57 21.68 -10.02
CA LEU A 18 2.89 20.27 -9.85
C LEU A 18 3.34 19.63 -11.17
N ARG A 19 4.15 18.58 -11.06
CA ARG A 19 4.71 17.84 -12.20
C ARG A 19 4.03 16.49 -12.43
N TRP A 20 3.71 15.79 -11.35
CA TRP A 20 3.16 14.43 -11.36
C TRP A 20 1.95 14.34 -10.43
N ILE A 21 0.98 13.52 -10.78
CA ILE A 21 -0.27 13.29 -10.06
C ILE A 21 -0.32 11.82 -9.67
N GLY A 22 -0.41 11.56 -8.37
CA GLY A 22 -0.61 10.22 -7.84
C GLY A 22 -1.75 10.16 -6.84
N PHE A 23 -2.05 8.96 -6.39
CA PHE A 23 -2.99 8.72 -5.30
C PHE A 23 -2.46 7.66 -4.34
N SER A 24 -3.10 7.54 -3.18
CA SER A 24 -2.84 6.47 -2.22
C SER A 24 -4.11 5.72 -1.91
N ALA A 25 -4.03 4.41 -1.68
CA ALA A 25 -5.17 3.60 -1.29
C ALA A 25 -4.75 2.48 -0.32
N HIS A 26 -5.71 2.01 0.46
CA HIS A 26 -5.54 0.91 1.42
C HIS A 26 -6.54 -0.23 1.17
N THR A 27 -7.20 -0.22 0.02
CA THR A 27 -8.12 -1.28 -0.43
C THR A 27 -7.89 -1.56 -1.90
N THR A 28 -7.93 -2.82 -2.33
CA THR A 28 -7.72 -3.21 -3.73
C THR A 28 -8.76 -2.56 -4.63
N LYS A 29 -10.04 -2.61 -4.22
CA LYS A 29 -11.17 -2.01 -4.96
C LYS A 29 -10.98 -0.52 -5.26
N ALA A 30 -10.58 0.28 -4.26
CA ALA A 30 -10.37 1.71 -4.46
C ALA A 30 -9.17 1.97 -5.39
N ALA A 31 -8.07 1.21 -5.26
CA ALA A 31 -6.89 1.37 -6.09
C ALA A 31 -7.19 1.06 -7.56
N VAL A 32 -7.87 -0.06 -7.82
CA VAL A 32 -8.30 -0.48 -9.16
C VAL A 32 -9.25 0.53 -9.77
N LEU A 33 -10.21 1.03 -8.99
CA LEU A 33 -11.16 2.04 -9.46
C LEU A 33 -10.46 3.35 -9.84
N ALA A 34 -9.48 3.78 -9.06
CA ALA A 34 -8.70 5.00 -9.35
C ALA A 34 -7.85 4.84 -10.61
N LEU A 35 -7.08 3.74 -10.72
CA LEU A 35 -6.24 3.45 -11.89
C LEU A 35 -7.04 3.36 -13.19
N ASN A 36 -8.29 2.88 -13.15
CA ASN A 36 -9.16 2.81 -14.32
C ASN A 36 -9.84 4.13 -14.68
N ARG A 37 -9.88 5.11 -13.77
CA ARG A 37 -10.60 6.38 -13.97
C ARG A 37 -9.70 7.55 -14.39
N PHE A 38 -8.40 7.47 -14.16
CA PHE A 38 -7.47 8.52 -14.51
C PHE A 38 -6.05 7.97 -14.72
N PRO A 39 -5.28 8.49 -15.70
CA PRO A 39 -3.89 8.09 -15.92
C PRO A 39 -2.98 8.71 -14.86
N PHE A 40 -2.97 8.12 -13.66
CA PHE A 40 -2.08 8.53 -12.57
C PHE A 40 -0.63 8.15 -12.87
N ASP A 41 0.30 9.03 -12.50
CA ASP A 41 1.74 8.78 -12.63
C ASP A 41 2.25 7.81 -11.56
N THR A 42 1.62 7.84 -10.38
CA THR A 42 2.00 6.97 -9.26
C THR A 42 0.81 6.47 -8.45
N VAL A 43 0.96 5.28 -7.86
CA VAL A 43 0.09 4.75 -6.82
C VAL A 43 0.91 4.42 -5.57
N MET A 44 0.53 4.97 -4.43
CA MET A 44 1.10 4.60 -3.13
C MET A 44 0.22 3.55 -2.45
N PHE A 45 0.73 2.33 -2.29
CA PHE A 45 -0.04 1.17 -1.84
C PHE A 45 0.75 0.29 -0.88
N PRO A 46 0.11 -0.39 0.11
CA PRO A 46 0.83 -1.33 0.96
C PRO A 46 1.30 -2.55 0.16
N ILE A 47 2.62 -2.69 0.01
CA ILE A 47 3.26 -3.82 -0.65
C ILE A 47 4.23 -4.41 0.36
N ASN A 48 3.92 -5.60 0.85
CA ASN A 48 4.76 -6.36 1.79
C ASN A 48 4.43 -7.85 1.69
N TYR A 49 5.33 -8.68 2.18
CA TYR A 49 5.26 -10.14 2.01
C TYR A 49 4.07 -10.79 2.73
N VAL A 50 3.70 -10.28 3.92
CA VAL A 50 2.59 -10.85 4.70
C VAL A 50 1.31 -10.75 3.89
N GLU A 51 0.98 -9.56 3.42
CA GLU A 51 -0.30 -9.31 2.73
C GLU A 51 -0.36 -10.00 1.36
N LEU A 52 0.76 -10.00 0.62
CA LEU A 52 0.86 -10.65 -0.70
C LEU A 52 0.77 -12.18 -0.64
N PHE A 53 1.27 -12.81 0.42
CA PHE A 53 1.24 -14.27 0.59
C PHE A 53 0.02 -14.77 1.36
N THR A 54 -0.54 -14.00 2.29
CA THR A 54 -1.72 -14.43 3.06
C THR A 54 -3.01 -14.24 2.28
N ILE A 55 -3.25 -13.04 1.75
CA ILE A 55 -4.55 -12.65 1.17
C ILE A 55 -4.44 -12.16 -0.28
N GLY A 56 -3.23 -12.20 -0.87
CA GLY A 56 -2.99 -11.75 -2.24
C GLY A 56 -3.08 -10.22 -2.42
N PHE A 57 -3.13 -9.46 -1.33
CA PHE A 57 -3.35 -8.02 -1.36
C PHE A 57 -2.20 -7.29 -2.04
N GLY A 58 -2.55 -6.49 -3.06
CA GLY A 58 -1.61 -5.77 -3.91
C GLY A 58 -1.27 -6.43 -5.24
N ARG A 59 -1.60 -7.72 -5.49
CA ARG A 59 -1.32 -8.38 -6.79
C ARG A 59 -1.98 -7.66 -7.96
N GLU A 60 -3.30 -7.49 -7.88
CA GLU A 60 -4.08 -6.82 -8.92
C GLU A 60 -3.64 -5.35 -9.10
N VAL A 61 -3.27 -4.67 -8.00
CA VAL A 61 -2.78 -3.28 -8.06
C VAL A 61 -1.44 -3.20 -8.78
N LEU A 62 -0.50 -4.11 -8.50
CA LEU A 62 0.80 -4.17 -9.18
C LEU A 62 0.63 -4.44 -10.68
N GLU A 63 -0.22 -5.42 -11.03
CA GLU A 63 -0.51 -5.77 -12.42
C GLU A 63 -1.15 -4.61 -13.18
N LEU A 64 -2.20 -4.00 -12.62
CA LEU A 64 -2.90 -2.90 -13.26
C LEU A 64 -2.06 -1.62 -13.33
N ALA A 65 -1.30 -1.29 -12.29
CA ALA A 65 -0.38 -0.15 -12.33
C ALA A 65 0.63 -0.30 -13.46
N GLN A 66 1.15 -1.51 -13.66
CA GLN A 66 2.06 -1.81 -14.75
C GLN A 66 1.39 -1.67 -16.13
N GLU A 67 0.15 -2.12 -16.28
CA GLU A 67 -0.64 -1.93 -17.51
C GLU A 67 -0.88 -0.44 -17.82
N LYS A 68 -1.20 0.35 -16.80
CA LYS A 68 -1.47 1.79 -16.93
C LYS A 68 -0.20 2.65 -17.00
N GLY A 69 0.98 2.07 -16.85
CA GLY A 69 2.26 2.80 -16.81
C GLY A 69 2.46 3.64 -15.53
N ALA A 70 1.73 3.35 -14.46
CA ALA A 70 1.87 4.02 -13.17
C ALA A 70 2.98 3.36 -12.34
N ALA A 71 3.85 4.17 -11.72
CA ALA A 71 4.86 3.66 -10.81
C ALA A 71 4.28 3.41 -9.41
N VAL A 72 4.75 2.37 -8.74
CA VAL A 72 4.25 1.97 -7.42
C VAL A 72 5.21 2.45 -6.32
N VAL A 73 4.67 3.17 -5.35
CA VAL A 73 5.35 3.57 -4.12
C VAL A 73 4.88 2.66 -2.99
N ALA A 74 5.72 1.71 -2.59
CA ALA A 74 5.40 0.76 -1.54
C ALA A 74 5.40 1.43 -0.17
N ILE A 75 4.32 1.25 0.60
CA ILE A 75 4.30 1.57 2.04
C ILE A 75 4.25 0.29 2.87
N LYS A 76 4.69 0.38 4.13
CA LYS A 76 4.72 -0.75 5.08
C LYS A 76 5.57 -1.93 4.58
N ALA A 77 6.62 -1.65 3.81
CA ALA A 77 7.52 -2.66 3.22
C ALA A 77 8.19 -3.59 4.25
N ILE A 78 8.28 -3.17 5.51
CA ILE A 78 8.85 -3.96 6.62
C ILE A 78 7.78 -4.52 7.58
N SER A 79 6.52 -4.58 7.15
CA SER A 79 5.42 -5.12 7.96
C SER A 79 5.60 -6.62 8.20
N ARG A 80 5.35 -7.03 9.46
CA ARG A 80 5.30 -8.42 9.93
C ARG A 80 3.87 -8.82 10.36
N GLY A 81 2.87 -8.11 9.83
CA GLY A 81 1.46 -8.37 10.09
C GLY A 81 0.97 -7.83 11.43
N THR A 82 -0.21 -8.30 11.86
CA THR A 82 -0.85 -7.87 13.11
C THR A 82 -0.12 -8.38 14.35
N TRP A 83 -0.41 -7.75 15.48
CA TRP A 83 0.00 -8.25 16.79
C TRP A 83 -0.82 -9.50 17.16
N PRO A 84 -0.18 -10.63 17.48
CA PRO A 84 -0.89 -11.80 17.98
C PRO A 84 -1.55 -11.52 19.33
N GLN A 85 -2.66 -12.18 19.60
CA GLN A 85 -3.36 -12.04 20.88
C GLN A 85 -2.46 -12.47 22.05
N GLY A 86 -2.43 -11.66 23.11
CA GLY A 86 -1.65 -11.95 24.32
C GLY A 86 -0.15 -11.70 24.22
N VAL A 87 0.35 -11.24 23.06
CA VAL A 87 1.76 -10.84 22.90
C VAL A 87 1.91 -9.37 23.29
N GLU A 88 2.88 -9.08 24.14
CA GLU A 88 3.24 -7.72 24.50
C GLU A 88 3.72 -6.95 23.26
N GLN A 89 3.19 -5.73 23.08
CA GLN A 89 3.61 -4.89 21.97
C GLN A 89 4.97 -4.25 22.29
N THR A 90 6.02 -4.65 21.58
CA THR A 90 7.35 -4.01 21.67
C THR A 90 7.32 -2.55 21.21
N ARG A 91 6.31 -2.17 20.42
CA ARG A 91 6.09 -0.81 19.93
C ARG A 91 4.62 -0.45 20.02
N LYS A 92 4.30 0.76 20.50
CA LYS A 92 2.93 1.31 20.47
C LYS A 92 2.54 1.66 19.04
N TRP A 93 2.18 0.64 18.26
CA TRP A 93 1.89 0.75 16.83
C TRP A 93 0.85 -0.28 16.42
N TRP A 94 0.00 0.05 15.47
CA TRP A 94 -1.10 -0.77 14.97
C TRP A 94 -0.73 -2.05 14.19
N TYR A 95 0.54 -2.26 13.85
CA TYR A 95 1.06 -3.50 13.26
C TYR A 95 2.51 -3.76 13.69
N ARG A 96 3.00 -4.98 13.52
CA ARG A 96 4.39 -5.36 13.82
C ARG A 96 5.32 -5.01 12.67
N CYS A 97 6.54 -4.61 12.98
CA CYS A 97 7.60 -4.46 11.98
C CYS A 97 8.62 -5.58 12.12
N GLU A 98 9.34 -5.86 11.04
CA GLU A 98 10.64 -6.52 11.14
C GLU A 98 11.63 -5.57 11.82
N GLU A 99 12.31 -6.06 12.86
CA GLU A 99 13.22 -5.26 13.68
C GLU A 99 14.68 -5.70 13.54
N GLU A 100 14.92 -6.99 13.28
CA GLU A 100 16.25 -7.54 13.05
C GLU A 100 16.74 -7.21 11.63
N GLN A 101 17.99 -6.78 11.48
CA GLN A 101 18.51 -6.26 10.19
C GLN A 101 18.33 -7.26 9.05
N GLY A 102 18.57 -8.55 9.30
CA GLY A 102 18.41 -9.59 8.28
C GLY A 102 16.98 -9.74 7.79
N ASP A 103 16.02 -9.84 8.71
CA ASP A 103 14.59 -9.98 8.36
C ASP A 103 14.02 -8.70 7.77
N LEU A 104 14.46 -7.54 8.27
CA LEU A 104 14.14 -6.24 7.70
C LEU A 104 14.62 -6.13 6.25
N ASN A 105 15.86 -6.53 5.97
CA ASN A 105 16.41 -6.55 4.61
C ASN A 105 15.57 -7.44 3.71
N ARG A 106 15.24 -8.66 4.14
CA ARG A 106 14.38 -9.58 3.35
C ARG A 106 13.04 -8.94 3.02
N SER A 107 12.35 -8.39 4.01
CA SER A 107 11.03 -7.78 3.82
C SER A 107 11.09 -6.56 2.89
N LEU A 108 12.10 -5.70 3.08
CA LEU A 108 12.30 -4.53 2.23
C LEU A 108 12.66 -4.92 0.79
N HIS A 109 13.62 -5.83 0.62
CA HIS A 109 14.09 -6.29 -0.69
C HIS A 109 12.99 -7.03 -1.44
N PHE A 110 12.16 -7.82 -0.75
CA PHE A 110 10.97 -8.42 -1.32
C PHE A 110 10.04 -7.36 -1.91
N SER A 111 9.72 -6.32 -1.14
CA SER A 111 8.81 -5.25 -1.57
C SER A 111 9.37 -4.46 -2.74
N LEU A 112 10.66 -4.11 -2.71
CA LEU A 112 11.36 -3.41 -3.79
C LEU A 112 11.62 -4.26 -5.04
N SER A 113 11.55 -5.60 -4.92
CA SER A 113 11.70 -6.50 -6.07
C SER A 113 10.40 -6.75 -6.83
N GLN A 114 9.26 -6.27 -6.31
CA GLN A 114 8.00 -6.38 -7.05
C GLN A 114 8.03 -5.48 -8.27
N ARG A 115 7.56 -6.00 -9.41
CA ARG A 115 7.56 -5.28 -10.67
C ARG A 115 6.74 -3.98 -10.55
N GLY A 116 7.30 -2.87 -11.03
CA GLY A 116 6.66 -1.56 -10.98
C GLY A 116 6.87 -0.79 -9.68
N VAL A 117 7.42 -1.42 -8.62
CA VAL A 117 7.79 -0.70 -7.40
C VAL A 117 9.07 0.09 -7.63
N VAL A 118 9.01 1.40 -7.39
CA VAL A 118 10.14 2.33 -7.60
C VAL A 118 10.67 2.93 -6.31
N SER A 119 9.91 2.82 -5.21
CA SER A 119 10.28 3.35 -3.91
C SER A 119 9.58 2.59 -2.79
N GLY A 120 10.21 2.53 -1.62
CA GLY A 120 9.66 1.95 -0.40
C GLY A 120 9.76 2.96 0.75
N ILE A 121 8.62 3.33 1.33
CA ILE A 121 8.55 4.20 2.50
C ILE A 121 8.53 3.34 3.77
N CYS A 122 9.50 3.58 4.64
CA CYS A 122 9.66 2.86 5.90
C CYS A 122 8.83 3.45 7.04
N SER A 123 8.79 2.73 8.16
CA SER A 123 8.12 3.19 9.39
C SER A 123 8.88 4.35 10.03
N SER A 124 8.16 5.24 10.72
CA SER A 124 8.70 6.46 11.32
C SER A 124 9.46 6.27 12.65
N TRP A 125 9.83 5.05 13.02
CA TRP A 125 10.71 4.80 14.17
C TRP A 125 12.17 5.02 13.75
N LEU A 126 12.90 5.89 14.45
CA LEU A 126 14.25 6.30 14.03
C LEU A 126 15.22 5.12 13.88
N ASP A 127 15.19 4.18 14.81
CA ASP A 127 16.04 2.99 14.78
C ASP A 127 15.70 2.06 13.60
N LEU A 128 14.41 1.89 13.27
CA LEU A 128 13.98 1.14 12.09
C LEU A 128 14.25 1.90 10.78
N PHE A 129 14.17 3.24 10.81
CA PHE A 129 14.52 4.09 9.68
C PHE A 129 15.99 3.93 9.32
N GLU A 130 16.90 4.00 10.30
CA GLU A 130 18.34 3.78 10.10
C GLU A 130 18.62 2.39 9.51
N LYS A 131 18.01 1.33 10.07
CA LYS A 131 18.12 -0.03 9.55
C LYS A 131 17.55 -0.16 8.13
N THR A 132 16.46 0.54 7.82
CA THR A 132 15.88 0.56 6.47
C THR A 132 16.82 1.25 5.49
N VAL A 133 17.44 2.38 5.86
CA VAL A 133 18.43 3.04 5.01
C VAL A 133 19.63 2.12 4.75
N ALA A 134 20.11 1.40 5.78
CA ALA A 134 21.16 0.40 5.62
C ALA A 134 20.73 -0.74 4.68
N GLY A 135 19.51 -1.26 4.87
CA GLY A 135 18.93 -2.30 4.01
C GLY A 135 18.75 -1.87 2.57
N ALA A 136 18.32 -0.62 2.33
CA ALA A 136 18.16 -0.05 0.99
C ALA A 136 19.51 0.14 0.28
N LYS A 137 20.55 0.58 1.00
CA LYS A 137 21.92 0.67 0.46
C LYS A 137 22.48 -0.70 0.08
N ALA A 138 22.08 -1.75 0.80
CA ALA A 138 22.45 -3.13 0.52
C ALA A 138 21.47 -3.85 -0.41
N PHE A 139 20.58 -3.13 -1.10
CA PHE A 139 19.54 -3.73 -1.94
C PHE A 139 20.13 -4.65 -3.00
N GLN A 140 19.55 -5.85 -3.07
CA GLN A 140 19.67 -6.78 -4.18
C GLN A 140 18.26 -7.31 -4.50
N PRO A 141 17.99 -7.72 -5.75
CA PRO A 141 16.77 -8.45 -6.05
C PRO A 141 16.61 -9.64 -5.11
N ILE A 142 15.39 -9.83 -4.58
CA ILE A 142 15.10 -10.85 -3.58
C ILE A 142 15.44 -12.24 -4.10
N SER A 143 16.11 -13.05 -3.29
CA SER A 143 16.47 -14.42 -3.65
C SER A 143 15.28 -15.38 -3.52
N ALA A 144 15.29 -16.49 -4.26
CA ALA A 144 14.27 -17.52 -4.13
C ALA A 144 14.22 -18.12 -2.71
N ALA A 145 15.38 -18.25 -2.05
CA ALA A 145 15.47 -18.75 -0.68
C ALA A 145 14.85 -17.77 0.34
N ASP A 146 15.07 -16.47 0.17
CA ASP A 146 14.44 -15.47 1.03
C ASP A 146 12.93 -15.37 0.76
N VAL A 147 12.49 -15.55 -0.50
CA VAL A 147 11.06 -15.64 -0.83
C VAL A 147 10.39 -16.78 -0.09
N GLU A 148 11.00 -17.96 -0.04
CA GLU A 148 10.43 -19.11 0.68
C GLU A 148 10.42 -18.86 2.20
N THR A 149 11.50 -18.29 2.75
CA THR A 149 11.57 -17.88 4.16
C THR A 149 10.43 -16.92 4.51
N LEU A 150 10.18 -15.91 3.67
CA LEU A 150 9.10 -14.95 3.88
C LEU A 150 7.71 -15.60 3.73
N ARG A 151 7.55 -16.56 2.81
CA ARG A 151 6.30 -17.30 2.66
C ARG A 151 5.96 -18.10 3.92
N GLU A 152 6.91 -18.85 4.47
CA GLU A 152 6.73 -19.59 5.73
C GLU A 152 6.37 -18.67 6.90
N ARG A 153 7.03 -17.50 6.98
CA ARG A 153 6.72 -16.48 7.99
C ARG A 153 5.31 -15.91 7.82
N ALA A 154 4.87 -15.69 6.58
CA ALA A 154 3.56 -15.13 6.29
C ALA A 154 2.42 -16.06 6.73
N LEU A 155 2.59 -17.38 6.62
CA LEU A 155 1.61 -18.38 7.09
C LEU A 155 1.29 -18.26 8.59
N ASN A 156 2.21 -17.71 9.37
CA ASN A 156 2.09 -17.52 10.81
C ASN A 156 1.79 -16.06 11.22
N ALA A 157 1.49 -15.19 10.25
CA ALA A 157 1.22 -13.78 10.47
C ALA A 157 -0.25 -13.45 10.16
N GLY A 158 -0.86 -12.61 10.99
CA GLY A 158 -2.18 -12.05 10.68
C GLY A 158 -2.07 -10.89 9.71
N SER A 159 -3.00 -10.80 8.76
CA SER A 159 -3.13 -9.67 7.84
C SER A 159 -3.66 -8.43 8.56
N VAL A 160 -3.07 -7.27 8.24
CA VAL A 160 -3.50 -5.94 8.73
C VAL A 160 -4.67 -5.41 7.90
N PHE A 161 -4.87 -5.89 6.67
CA PHE A 161 -5.86 -5.36 5.72
C PHE A 161 -7.06 -6.28 5.47
N LYS A 162 -7.03 -7.53 5.93
CA LYS A 162 -8.10 -8.50 5.67
C LYS A 162 -9.47 -7.99 6.09
N ARG A 163 -9.55 -7.34 7.25
CA ARG A 163 -10.81 -6.78 7.76
C ARG A 163 -11.37 -5.70 6.84
N GLU A 164 -10.54 -4.74 6.44
CA GLU A 164 -10.95 -3.67 5.53
C GLU A 164 -11.34 -4.22 4.15
N GLU A 165 -10.56 -5.15 3.59
CA GLU A 165 -10.87 -5.79 2.30
C GLU A 165 -12.20 -6.55 2.35
N ASP A 166 -12.46 -7.31 3.41
CA ASP A 166 -13.72 -8.04 3.59
C ASP A 166 -14.91 -7.08 3.71
N ALA A 167 -14.76 -6.00 4.48
CA ALA A 167 -15.82 -4.99 4.63
C ALA A 167 -16.19 -4.35 3.29
N VAL A 168 -15.19 -3.99 2.48
CA VAL A 168 -15.38 -3.40 1.16
C VAL A 168 -16.00 -4.39 0.16
N ALA A 169 -15.62 -5.67 0.24
CA ALA A 169 -16.17 -6.75 -0.58
C ALA A 169 -17.65 -7.01 -0.26
N MET A 170 -18.04 -6.93 1.02
CA MET A 170 -19.43 -7.06 1.47
C MET A 170 -20.30 -5.82 1.20
N GLY A 171 -19.77 -4.80 0.52
CA GLY A 171 -20.49 -3.56 0.25
C GLY A 171 -20.63 -2.66 1.49
N GLY A 172 -19.87 -2.94 2.55
CA GLY A 172 -19.77 -2.06 3.71
C GLY A 172 -19.19 -0.72 3.27
N CYS A 173 -20.03 0.31 3.27
CA CYS A 173 -19.52 1.67 3.37
C CYS A 173 -19.18 1.90 4.85
N PRO A 174 -17.99 2.43 5.17
CA PRO A 174 -17.86 3.21 6.41
C PRO A 174 -19.05 4.18 6.39
N GLY A 175 -19.83 4.24 7.47
CA GLY A 175 -20.87 5.28 7.57
C GLY A 175 -20.27 6.64 7.25
N ALA A 176 -21.10 7.58 6.78
CA ALA A 176 -20.68 8.94 6.46
C ALA A 176 -19.69 9.44 7.52
N VAL A 177 -18.42 9.61 7.13
CA VAL A 177 -17.33 9.99 8.02
C VAL A 177 -17.48 11.47 8.37
N TYR A 178 -18.07 12.23 7.45
CA TYR A 178 -18.41 13.64 7.51
C TYR A 178 -19.85 13.84 7.00
N PRO A 179 -20.86 13.47 7.80
CA PRO A 179 -22.27 13.50 7.38
C PRO A 179 -22.77 14.87 6.92
N ASP A 180 -22.07 15.94 7.30
CA ASP A 180 -22.37 17.32 6.89
C ASP A 180 -21.63 17.76 5.62
N SER A 181 -20.78 16.92 5.03
CA SER A 181 -20.04 17.23 3.82
C SER A 181 -20.96 17.10 2.59
N PRO A 182 -21.15 18.17 1.79
CA PRO A 182 -21.98 18.12 0.59
C PRO A 182 -21.38 17.23 -0.51
N HIS A 183 -20.17 16.70 -0.30
CA HIS A 183 -19.45 15.84 -1.22
C HIS A 183 -19.36 14.39 -0.73
N GLU A 184 -19.91 14.08 0.45
CA GLU A 184 -19.93 12.73 0.99
C GLU A 184 -21.22 12.01 0.57
N GLY A 185 -21.14 11.31 -0.55
CA GLY A 185 -22.22 10.52 -1.13
C GLY A 185 -21.78 9.91 -2.45
N TYR A 186 -22.10 8.63 -2.69
CA TYR A 186 -21.98 8.06 -4.04
C TYR A 186 -23.03 8.75 -4.91
N PRO A 187 -22.67 9.33 -6.08
CA PRO A 187 -23.66 9.61 -7.09
C PRO A 187 -24.10 8.25 -7.63
N GLY A 188 -25.16 7.71 -7.03
CA GLY A 188 -25.96 6.67 -7.66
C GLY A 188 -26.66 7.29 -8.85
N GLU A 189 -25.98 7.36 -9.99
CA GLU A 189 -26.61 7.52 -11.30
C GLU A 189 -25.76 6.78 -12.32
N THR A 190 -26.43 5.85 -12.99
CA THR A 190 -25.98 5.01 -14.11
C THR A 190 -25.12 5.77 -15.11
N TYR A 191 -23.90 5.28 -15.35
CA TYR A 191 -23.17 5.60 -16.58
C TYR A 191 -23.63 4.62 -17.66
N VAL A 192 -24.59 5.05 -18.48
CA VAL A 192 -24.79 4.57 -19.85
C VAL A 192 -23.93 5.44 -20.76
#